data_AF-A0A2E2CAQ3-F1
#
_entry.id   AF-A0A2E2CAQ3-F1
#
_cell.length_a   1.000
_cell.length_b   1.000
_cell.length_c   1.000
_cell.angle_alpha   90.00
_cell.angle_beta   90.00
_cell.angle_gamma   90.00
#
_symmetry.space_group_name_H-M   'P 1'
#
loop_
_entity.id
_entity.type
_entity.pdbx_description
1 polymer ?
#
loop_
_entity_poly.entity_id
_entity_poly.type
_entity_poly.pdbx_seq_one_letter_code
_entity_poly.pdbx_strand_id
1 'polypeptide(L)'
;MQKLLDFGTGTGFAKPESQSFPTYIRERTMLKQQTILIIEDRNTGQASLSDFLSQHNFHSITVSHDQLTNRTIDQSVDLIVIDLDQSDQATLDQLRYWKIHKPQTPCIVVSRSEDIDAAVTAMKQGAADYLHKPVNPEKLIHSIIACLRSVRHDADNHSHRQPTAQQGFEKIVGQSGSMQEIFEDARRVAQTDSTVLITGESGTGKELIAEAIHQNSPRAAEQFVTVNMAAVPEHLVESELFGHTKGSFTGATESRRGRFEAAHGGTLFIDEIGDFKLESQAKLLRVLENHTITPIGSNQDRHVDVRVVAATSHHLEKLVEKGRFREDLYYRLNVINLKLPPLRERNEDISMLIDCFLKQICHQIHREIPELSPDLQQYLTTHTWPGNVRQLRNCLESMVVLSKSGRLTMDDLPDMLRNGEAAHDGIVIPEGIRLEELERTAIQQTLSRNHGNRTHSAKSLGMSVRTLQRKLKAWGIREQTRSFSRNGDS
;
A
#
# COMPACT_ATOMS: atom_id res chain seq x y z
N MET A 1 -38.89 -22.23 17.38
CA MET A 1 -39.08 -21.14 18.35
C MET A 1 -37.72 -20.72 18.85
N GLN A 2 -37.22 -19.56 18.40
CA GLN A 2 -35.96 -19.00 18.87
C GLN A 2 -36.16 -18.58 20.34
N LYS A 3 -35.47 -19.25 21.27
CA LYS A 3 -35.60 -18.96 22.71
C LYS A 3 -34.87 -17.66 23.00
N LEU A 4 -35.62 -16.62 23.35
CA LEU A 4 -35.09 -15.32 23.74
C LEU A 4 -34.69 -15.34 25.22
N LEU A 5 -33.62 -14.65 25.58
CA LEU A 5 -33.17 -14.48 26.96
C LEU A 5 -33.81 -13.24 27.58
N ASP A 6 -34.66 -13.45 28.58
CA ASP A 6 -35.09 -12.41 29.49
C ASP A 6 -34.45 -12.67 30.86
N PHE A 7 -33.52 -11.79 31.24
CA PHE A 7 -32.74 -11.91 32.46
C PHE A 7 -33.57 -11.78 33.75
N GLY A 8 -34.84 -11.34 33.63
CA GLY A 8 -35.73 -11.12 34.77
C GLY A 8 -36.63 -12.29 35.18
N THR A 9 -36.88 -13.29 34.33
CA THR A 9 -37.98 -14.26 34.54
C THR A 9 -37.56 -15.68 34.93
N GLY A 10 -36.26 -15.94 35.12
CA GLY A 10 -35.77 -17.22 35.66
C GLY A 10 -36.08 -18.43 34.77
N THR A 11 -36.32 -18.24 33.47
CA THR A 11 -36.55 -19.36 32.55
C THR A 11 -35.23 -20.09 32.28
N GLY A 12 -34.98 -21.14 33.06
CA GLY A 12 -33.87 -22.07 32.84
C GLY A 12 -33.89 -22.67 31.44
N PHE A 13 -32.70 -22.84 30.86
CA PHE A 13 -32.51 -23.43 29.54
C PHE A 13 -33.03 -24.87 29.48
N ALA A 14 -33.69 -25.24 28.37
CA ALA A 14 -33.73 -26.65 28.02
C ALA A 14 -32.36 -27.06 27.50
N LYS A 15 -31.88 -28.24 27.91
CA LYS A 15 -30.66 -28.87 27.39
C LYS A 15 -30.61 -28.75 25.86
N PRO A 16 -29.45 -28.39 25.27
CA PRO A 16 -29.34 -28.39 23.83
C PRO A 16 -29.42 -29.84 23.33
N GLU A 17 -30.42 -30.12 22.49
CA GLU A 17 -30.28 -31.22 21.53
C GLU A 17 -29.01 -30.96 20.72
N SER A 18 -28.19 -31.99 20.61
CA SER A 18 -26.91 -31.99 19.94
C SER A 18 -27.02 -31.55 18.48
N GLN A 19 -26.96 -30.24 18.24
CA GLN A 19 -26.63 -29.69 16.93
C GLN A 19 -25.30 -28.94 17.04
N SER A 20 -24.24 -29.75 17.00
CA SER A 20 -22.87 -29.33 16.81
C SER A 20 -22.67 -28.86 15.37
N PHE A 21 -22.45 -27.56 15.16
CA PHE A 21 -22.21 -26.97 13.84
C PHE A 21 -20.71 -26.92 13.50
N PRO A 22 -20.27 -27.32 12.28
CA PRO A 22 -18.85 -27.59 11.97
C PRO A 22 -17.94 -26.36 11.97
N THR A 23 -18.47 -25.15 11.73
CA THR A 23 -17.68 -23.90 11.66
C THR A 23 -17.10 -23.48 13.02
N TYR A 24 -17.70 -23.97 14.12
CA TYR A 24 -17.32 -23.60 15.49
C TYR A 24 -16.21 -24.46 16.09
N ILE A 25 -15.88 -25.61 15.50
CA ILE A 25 -14.95 -26.57 16.11
C ILE A 25 -13.48 -26.17 15.85
N ARG A 26 -13.16 -25.54 14.72
CA ARG A 26 -11.77 -25.12 14.42
C ARG A 26 -11.30 -23.90 15.22
N GLU A 27 -12.20 -23.02 15.63
CA GLU A 27 -11.87 -21.79 16.39
C GLU A 27 -11.77 -22.01 17.91
N ARG A 28 -12.34 -23.09 18.44
CA ARG A 28 -12.35 -23.43 19.88
C ARG A 28 -10.97 -23.72 20.48
N THR A 29 -9.96 -24.01 19.65
CA THR A 29 -8.67 -24.57 20.11
C THR A 29 -7.57 -23.51 20.29
N MET A 30 -7.83 -22.23 19.99
CA MET A 30 -6.79 -21.17 19.93
C MET A 30 -7.02 -19.98 20.89
N LEU A 31 -8.04 -20.02 21.75
CA LEU A 31 -8.35 -18.94 22.69
C LEU A 31 -8.05 -19.38 24.13
N LYS A 32 -7.05 -18.75 24.76
CA LYS A 32 -6.90 -18.72 26.23
C LYS A 32 -8.25 -18.31 26.84
N GLN A 33 -8.72 -19.00 27.88
CA GLN A 33 -10.03 -18.79 28.49
C GLN A 33 -10.27 -17.29 28.76
N GLN A 34 -11.18 -16.67 27.99
CA GLN A 34 -11.44 -15.23 28.03
C GLN A 34 -12.40 -14.92 29.20
N THR A 35 -12.15 -13.82 29.90
CA THR A 35 -12.91 -13.41 31.08
C THR A 35 -13.86 -12.28 30.76
N ILE A 36 -15.16 -12.51 30.96
CA ILE A 36 -16.25 -11.56 30.72
C ILE A 36 -16.79 -11.08 32.08
N LEU A 37 -16.78 -9.77 32.30
CA LEU A 37 -17.43 -9.15 33.45
C LEU A 37 -18.89 -8.87 33.12
N ILE A 38 -19.81 -9.39 33.91
CA ILE A 38 -21.26 -9.15 33.80
C ILE A 38 -21.65 -8.23 34.95
N ILE A 39 -22.27 -7.11 34.62
CA ILE A 39 -22.84 -6.17 35.58
C ILE A 39 -24.36 -6.23 35.47
N GLU A 40 -25.00 -6.83 36.47
CA GLU A 40 -26.45 -7.12 36.48
C GLU A 40 -26.93 -7.21 37.93
N ASP A 41 -27.99 -6.50 38.30
CA ASP A 41 -28.46 -6.41 39.69
C ASP A 41 -29.31 -7.61 40.12
N ARG A 42 -29.87 -8.35 39.16
CA ARG A 42 -30.75 -9.47 39.46
C ARG A 42 -29.96 -10.77 39.55
N ASN A 43 -29.97 -11.40 40.72
CA ASN A 43 -29.34 -12.71 40.96
C ASN A 43 -29.77 -13.78 39.92
N THR A 44 -31.02 -13.76 39.44
CA THR A 44 -31.51 -14.67 38.40
C THR A 44 -30.87 -14.40 37.03
N GLY A 45 -30.60 -13.13 36.71
CA GLY A 45 -29.94 -12.71 35.48
C GLY A 45 -28.47 -13.08 35.48
N GLN A 46 -27.79 -12.84 36.61
CA GLN A 46 -26.38 -13.23 36.82
C GLN A 46 -26.17 -14.73 36.60
N ALA A 47 -26.97 -15.59 37.26
CA ALA A 47 -26.85 -17.04 37.15
C ALA A 47 -27.12 -17.53 35.72
N SER A 48 -28.17 -17.02 35.07
CA SER A 48 -28.55 -17.43 33.71
C SER A 48 -27.48 -17.05 32.67
N LEU A 49 -26.88 -15.86 32.77
CA LEU A 49 -25.80 -15.42 31.89
C LEU A 49 -24.51 -16.19 32.16
N SER A 50 -24.16 -16.41 33.42
CA SER A 50 -22.97 -17.17 33.80
C SER A 50 -23.03 -18.61 33.26
N ASP A 51 -24.17 -19.29 33.46
CA ASP A 51 -24.40 -20.63 32.95
C ASP A 51 -24.31 -20.68 31.42
N PHE A 52 -24.93 -19.71 30.73
CA PHE A 52 -24.88 -19.62 29.27
C PHE A 52 -23.46 -19.40 28.74
N LEU A 53 -22.71 -18.44 29.30
CA LEU A 53 -21.34 -18.15 28.88
C LEU A 53 -20.39 -19.32 29.16
N SER A 54 -20.59 -20.05 30.26
CA SER A 54 -19.80 -21.24 30.58
C SER A 54 -19.96 -22.36 29.54
N GLN A 55 -21.17 -22.56 29.00
CA GLN A 55 -21.43 -23.52 27.90
C GLN A 55 -20.69 -23.15 26.61
N HIS A 56 -20.33 -21.87 26.46
CA HIS A 56 -19.59 -21.32 25.33
C HIS A 56 -18.09 -21.10 25.62
N ASN A 57 -17.53 -21.69 26.69
CA ASN A 57 -16.13 -21.62 27.10
C ASN A 57 -15.61 -20.22 27.51
N PHE A 58 -16.51 -19.32 27.92
CA PHE A 58 -16.12 -18.05 28.53
C PHE A 58 -16.10 -18.18 30.06
N HIS A 59 -15.14 -17.54 30.71
CA HIS A 59 -15.17 -17.36 32.16
C HIS A 59 -15.96 -16.09 32.48
N SER A 60 -16.95 -16.17 33.37
CA SER A 60 -17.78 -15.02 33.74
C SER A 60 -17.53 -14.60 35.17
N ILE A 61 -17.37 -13.29 35.40
CA ILE A 61 -17.37 -12.67 36.73
C ILE A 61 -18.67 -11.86 36.80
N THR A 62 -19.52 -12.10 37.79
CA THR A 62 -20.80 -11.38 37.96
C THR A 62 -20.71 -10.42 39.14
N VAL A 63 -21.16 -9.19 38.93
CA VAL A 63 -21.16 -8.11 39.93
C VAL A 63 -22.48 -7.35 39.82
N SER A 64 -23.03 -6.90 40.94
CA SER A 64 -24.16 -5.96 40.96
C SER A 64 -23.67 -4.51 40.88
N HIS A 65 -24.49 -3.59 40.37
CA HIS A 65 -24.12 -2.18 40.20
C HIS A 65 -23.66 -1.52 41.51
N ASP A 66 -24.29 -1.88 42.64
CA ASP A 66 -23.96 -1.37 43.97
C ASP A 66 -22.60 -1.84 44.52
N GLN A 67 -22.11 -2.98 44.05
CA GLN A 67 -20.83 -3.59 44.46
C GLN A 67 -19.68 -3.23 43.53
N LEU A 68 -19.93 -2.41 42.52
CA LEU A 68 -18.95 -2.09 41.51
C LEU A 68 -17.89 -1.13 42.06
N THR A 69 -16.75 -1.70 42.47
CA THR A 69 -15.56 -0.92 42.84
C THR A 69 -14.57 -0.86 41.69
N ASN A 70 -13.81 0.25 41.59
CA ASN A 70 -12.73 0.39 40.59
C ASN A 70 -11.68 -0.73 40.63
N ARG A 71 -11.54 -1.44 41.77
CA ARG A 71 -10.63 -2.59 41.95
C ARG A 71 -11.12 -3.89 41.29
N THR A 72 -12.41 -4.01 41.03
CA THR A 72 -13.00 -5.22 40.39
C THR A 72 -12.49 -5.42 38.96
N ILE A 73 -11.95 -4.36 38.36
CA ILE A 73 -11.47 -4.28 36.97
C ILE A 73 -9.94 -4.34 36.88
N ASP A 74 -9.23 -4.43 38.03
CA ASP A 74 -7.79 -4.75 38.04
C ASP A 74 -7.50 -6.22 37.72
N GLN A 75 -8.55 -7.05 37.66
CA GLN A 75 -8.47 -8.40 37.11
C GLN A 75 -8.46 -8.32 35.57
N SER A 76 -7.80 -9.27 34.89
CA SER A 76 -7.70 -9.31 33.43
C SER A 76 -9.04 -9.64 32.78
N VAL A 77 -9.92 -8.63 32.69
CA VAL A 77 -11.23 -8.70 32.03
C VAL A 77 -11.06 -8.34 30.55
N ASP A 78 -11.51 -9.25 29.68
CA ASP A 78 -11.40 -9.11 28.22
C ASP A 78 -12.62 -8.41 27.61
N LEU A 79 -13.80 -8.46 28.25
CA LEU A 79 -15.03 -7.80 27.80
C LEU A 79 -15.98 -7.52 28.96
N ILE A 80 -16.74 -6.42 28.89
CA ILE A 80 -17.75 -6.06 29.87
C ILE A 80 -19.15 -6.13 29.23
N VAL A 81 -20.11 -6.76 29.92
CA VAL A 81 -21.53 -6.76 29.57
C VAL A 81 -22.29 -6.06 30.69
N ILE A 82 -23.03 -5.01 30.36
CA ILE A 82 -23.76 -4.19 31.34
C ILE A 82 -25.24 -4.30 31.08
N ASP A 83 -26.00 -4.65 32.12
CA ASP A 83 -27.44 -4.43 32.12
C ASP A 83 -27.78 -2.98 32.52
N LEU A 84 -28.51 -2.30 31.66
CA LEU A 84 -29.11 -0.98 31.91
C LEU A 84 -30.64 -1.11 31.97
N ASP A 85 -31.19 -1.28 33.16
CA ASP A 85 -32.62 -1.06 33.41
C ASP A 85 -32.82 0.45 33.74
N GLN A 86 -33.24 1.23 32.74
CA GLN A 86 -33.51 2.69 32.78
C GLN A 86 -32.34 3.62 33.15
N SER A 87 -31.84 4.33 32.14
CA SER A 87 -31.03 5.57 32.16
C SER A 87 -30.39 6.00 33.49
N ASP A 88 -29.63 5.11 34.13
CA ASP A 88 -28.92 5.47 35.34
C ASP A 88 -27.66 6.24 34.93
N GLN A 89 -27.70 7.56 35.15
CA GLN A 89 -26.62 8.48 34.80
C GLN A 89 -25.28 8.02 35.40
N ALA A 90 -25.33 7.38 36.58
CA ALA A 90 -24.16 6.81 37.24
C ALA A 90 -23.47 5.72 36.41
N THR A 91 -24.23 4.84 35.76
CA THR A 91 -23.66 3.75 34.94
C THR A 91 -23.10 4.27 33.62
N LEU A 92 -23.75 5.30 33.05
CA LEU A 92 -23.26 6.00 31.86
C LEU A 92 -21.95 6.78 32.12
N ASP A 93 -21.86 7.45 33.26
CA ASP A 93 -20.62 8.11 33.72
C ASP A 93 -19.49 7.09 33.95
N GLN A 94 -19.85 5.90 34.41
CA GLN A 94 -18.90 4.81 34.61
C GLN A 94 -18.40 4.21 33.29
N LEU A 95 -19.28 4.06 32.30
CA LEU A 95 -18.91 3.66 30.94
C LEU A 95 -17.97 4.68 30.30
N ARG A 96 -18.22 5.97 30.53
CA ARG A 96 -17.31 7.05 30.10
C ARG A 96 -15.96 6.98 30.81
N TYR A 97 -15.95 6.71 32.11
CA TYR A 97 -14.72 6.51 32.88
C TYR A 97 -13.88 5.34 32.32
N TRP A 98 -14.51 4.20 31.98
CA TRP A 98 -13.80 3.06 31.41
C TRP A 98 -13.25 3.31 30.01
N LYS A 99 -14.00 4.01 29.16
CA LYS A 99 -13.49 4.40 27.84
C LYS A 99 -12.20 5.21 27.95
N ILE A 100 -12.07 6.05 28.98
CA ILE A 100 -10.88 6.89 29.20
C ILE A 100 -9.72 6.08 29.80
N HIS A 101 -9.99 5.24 30.81
CA HIS A 101 -8.92 4.58 31.57
C HIS A 101 -8.55 3.16 31.09
N LYS A 102 -9.44 2.47 30.36
CA LYS A 102 -9.26 1.12 29.81
C LYS A 102 -9.88 1.03 28.39
N PRO A 103 -9.40 1.82 27.41
CA PRO A 103 -9.99 1.86 26.06
C PRO A 103 -9.92 0.52 25.31
N GLN A 104 -9.06 -0.39 25.75
CA GLN A 104 -8.87 -1.70 25.14
C GLN A 104 -9.91 -2.74 25.60
N THR A 105 -10.71 -2.47 26.63
CA THR A 105 -11.75 -3.41 27.08
C THR A 105 -13.10 -2.97 26.48
N PRO A 106 -13.68 -3.73 25.54
CA PRO A 106 -14.92 -3.37 24.89
C PRO A 106 -16.10 -3.61 25.86
N CYS A 107 -17.12 -2.76 25.74
CA CYS A 107 -18.29 -2.80 26.60
C CYS A 107 -19.56 -2.99 25.76
N ILE A 108 -20.32 -4.05 26.02
CA ILE A 108 -21.63 -4.30 25.42
C ILE A 108 -22.71 -3.85 26.41
N VAL A 109 -23.60 -2.97 25.95
CA VAL A 109 -24.74 -2.51 26.74
C VAL A 109 -25.97 -3.34 26.38
N VAL A 110 -26.70 -3.79 27.39
CA VAL A 110 -27.93 -4.56 27.23
C VAL A 110 -29.05 -3.84 27.98
N SER A 111 -30.19 -3.56 27.34
CA SER A 111 -31.26 -2.78 27.97
C SER A 111 -32.66 -3.17 27.48
N ARG A 112 -33.68 -2.93 28.31
CA ARG A 112 -35.11 -3.02 27.94
C ARG A 112 -35.66 -1.76 27.26
N SER A 113 -34.86 -0.69 27.15
CA SER A 113 -35.31 0.56 26.54
C SER A 113 -35.41 0.43 25.03
N GLU A 114 -36.58 0.71 24.47
CA GLU A 114 -36.80 0.83 23.02
C GLU A 114 -36.38 2.20 22.47
N ASP A 115 -35.88 3.10 23.34
CA ASP A 115 -35.47 4.46 22.95
C ASP A 115 -34.15 4.45 22.16
N ILE A 116 -34.24 4.88 20.90
CA ILE A 116 -33.10 5.03 19.99
C ILE A 116 -32.10 6.06 20.55
N ASP A 117 -32.57 7.11 21.23
CA ASP A 117 -31.68 8.15 21.77
C ASP A 117 -30.83 7.61 22.92
N ALA A 118 -31.35 6.68 23.71
CA ALA A 118 -30.60 5.98 24.75
C ALA A 118 -29.49 5.09 24.14
N ALA A 119 -29.79 4.36 23.07
CA ALA A 119 -28.80 3.56 22.34
C ALA A 119 -27.70 4.44 21.71
N VAL A 120 -28.08 5.53 21.06
CA VAL A 120 -27.14 6.50 20.47
C VAL A 120 -26.26 7.13 21.56
N THR A 121 -26.82 7.44 22.73
CA THR A 121 -26.07 8.00 23.87
C THR A 121 -25.06 7.00 24.41
N ALA A 122 -25.43 5.74 24.61
CA ALA A 122 -24.51 4.68 25.05
C ALA A 122 -23.34 4.48 24.06
N MET A 123 -23.62 4.48 22.75
CA MET A 123 -22.60 4.37 21.71
C MET A 123 -21.64 5.58 21.71
N LYS A 124 -22.18 6.81 21.82
CA LYS A 124 -21.35 8.03 21.93
C LYS A 124 -20.44 8.00 23.14
N GLN A 125 -20.93 7.46 24.26
CA GLN A 125 -20.19 7.41 25.50
C GLN A 125 -19.14 6.28 25.58
N GLY A 126 -19.18 5.29 24.69
CA GLY A 126 -18.13 4.26 24.60
C GLY A 126 -18.58 2.81 24.50
N ALA A 127 -19.88 2.52 24.39
CA ALA A 127 -20.33 1.16 24.15
C ALA A 127 -19.84 0.69 22.77
N ALA A 128 -19.34 -0.55 22.72
CA ALA A 128 -18.92 -1.21 21.50
C ALA A 128 -20.13 -1.78 20.73
N ASP A 129 -21.17 -2.21 21.45
CA ASP A 129 -22.44 -2.65 20.88
C ASP A 129 -23.58 -2.41 21.88
N TYR A 130 -24.81 -2.40 21.36
CA TYR A 130 -26.05 -2.20 22.13
C TYR A 130 -27.08 -3.28 21.77
N LEU A 131 -27.53 -4.05 22.75
CA LEU A 131 -28.48 -5.16 22.59
C LEU A 131 -29.78 -4.90 23.35
N HIS A 132 -30.90 -5.07 22.65
CA HIS A 132 -32.23 -4.93 23.23
C HIS A 132 -32.68 -6.23 23.93
N LYS A 133 -33.23 -6.12 25.14
CA LYS A 133 -33.87 -7.22 25.89
C LYS A 133 -35.31 -7.40 25.40
N PRO A 134 -35.79 -8.65 25.20
CA PRO A 134 -35.10 -9.90 25.46
C PRO A 134 -34.07 -10.23 24.37
N VAL A 135 -32.88 -10.67 24.78
CA VAL A 135 -31.71 -10.83 23.90
C VAL A 135 -31.74 -12.18 23.21
N ASN A 136 -31.48 -12.22 21.91
CA ASN A 136 -31.24 -13.47 21.21
C ASN A 136 -29.85 -14.04 21.61
N PRO A 137 -29.78 -15.28 22.15
CA PRO A 137 -28.51 -15.90 22.55
C PRO A 137 -27.43 -15.90 21.46
N GLU A 138 -27.81 -16.16 20.21
CA GLU A 138 -26.87 -16.17 19.07
C GLU A 138 -26.31 -14.77 18.81
N LYS A 139 -27.16 -13.74 18.92
CA LYS A 139 -26.77 -12.35 18.72
C LYS A 139 -25.80 -11.87 19.80
N LEU A 140 -26.01 -12.29 21.05
CA LEU A 140 -25.11 -11.98 22.17
C LEU A 140 -23.73 -12.60 21.95
N ILE A 141 -23.65 -13.89 21.61
CA ILE A 141 -22.37 -14.56 21.33
C ILE A 141 -21.67 -13.93 20.13
N HIS A 142 -22.41 -13.60 19.07
CA HIS A 142 -21.84 -12.95 17.89
C HIS A 142 -21.26 -11.57 18.22
N SER A 143 -21.97 -10.77 19.02
CA SER A 143 -21.51 -9.46 19.50
C SER A 143 -20.24 -9.58 20.36
N ILE A 144 -20.23 -10.52 21.32
CA ILE A 144 -19.05 -10.80 22.17
C ILE A 144 -17.83 -11.18 21.33
N ILE A 145 -17.99 -12.10 20.37
CA ILE A 145 -16.89 -12.53 19.50
C ILE A 145 -16.41 -11.38 18.61
N ALA A 146 -17.33 -10.59 18.05
CA ALA A 146 -16.99 -9.44 17.21
C ALA A 146 -16.18 -8.39 17.99
N CYS A 147 -16.61 -8.05 19.21
CA CYS A 147 -15.91 -7.10 20.08
C CYS A 147 -14.53 -7.62 20.52
N LEU A 148 -14.40 -8.90 20.88
CA LEU A 148 -13.11 -9.49 21.24
C LEU A 148 -12.15 -9.56 20.04
N ARG A 149 -12.66 -9.76 18.83
CA ARG A 149 -11.87 -9.72 17.59
C ARG A 149 -11.39 -8.31 17.25
N SER A 150 -12.25 -7.30 17.37
CA SER A 150 -11.86 -5.91 17.10
C SER A 150 -10.72 -5.48 18.03
N VAL A 151 -10.80 -5.85 19.31
CA VAL A 151 -9.75 -5.56 20.29
C VAL A 151 -8.46 -6.32 20.01
N ARG A 152 -8.51 -7.54 19.50
CA ARG A 152 -7.29 -8.26 19.07
C ARG A 152 -6.67 -7.65 17.81
N HIS A 153 -7.48 -7.25 16.83
CA HIS A 153 -6.99 -6.53 15.67
C HIS A 153 -6.41 -5.16 16.04
N ASP A 154 -7.05 -4.46 16.98
CA ASP A 154 -6.53 -3.23 17.53
C ASP A 154 -5.26 -3.50 18.35
N ALA A 155 -5.19 -4.58 19.13
CA ALA A 155 -3.99 -4.95 19.91
C ALA A 155 -2.83 -5.43 19.03
N ASP A 156 -3.07 -6.14 17.93
CA ASP A 156 -2.05 -6.50 16.94
C ASP A 156 -1.61 -5.27 16.11
N ASN A 157 -2.52 -4.32 15.89
CA ASN A 157 -2.20 -3.00 15.34
C ASN A 157 -1.54 -2.09 16.38
N HIS A 158 -1.77 -2.28 17.70
CA HIS A 158 -1.27 -1.44 18.79
C HIS A 158 0.02 -1.96 19.44
N SER A 159 0.32 -3.26 19.37
CA SER A 159 1.65 -3.81 19.68
C SER A 159 2.68 -3.35 18.66
N HIS A 160 2.23 -2.87 17.50
CA HIS A 160 3.00 -2.09 16.53
C HIS A 160 2.87 -0.58 16.72
N ARG A 161 2.21 -0.07 17.77
CA ARG A 161 2.06 1.37 18.08
C ARG A 161 2.61 1.73 19.46
N GLN A 162 3.88 1.43 19.69
CA GLN A 162 4.69 2.41 20.43
C GLN A 162 5.15 3.47 19.42
N PRO A 163 4.91 4.77 19.66
CA PRO A 163 5.40 5.82 18.77
C PRO A 163 6.90 6.00 19.03
N THR A 164 7.72 5.12 18.46
CA THR A 164 9.06 5.52 18.05
C THR A 164 8.90 6.28 16.75
N ALA A 165 9.52 7.46 16.65
CA ALA A 165 9.49 8.35 15.48
C ALA A 165 10.26 7.78 14.26
N GLN A 166 10.14 6.47 14.01
CA GLN A 166 10.96 5.70 13.05
C GLN A 166 10.13 4.80 12.12
N GLN A 167 8.81 4.68 12.31
CA GLN A 167 8.00 3.78 11.48
C GLN A 167 7.83 4.29 10.04
N GLY A 168 8.16 3.44 9.07
CA GLY A 168 8.00 3.70 7.64
C GLY A 168 9.31 3.66 6.86
N PHE A 169 10.35 4.35 7.35
CA PHE A 169 11.69 4.28 6.75
C PHE A 169 12.35 2.92 6.96
N GLU A 170 12.03 2.20 8.04
CA GLU A 170 12.53 0.84 8.31
C GLU A 170 12.08 -0.19 7.27
N LYS A 171 10.98 0.08 6.55
CA LYS A 171 10.52 -0.77 5.44
C LYS A 171 11.32 -0.55 4.15
N ILE A 172 12.09 0.54 4.07
CA ILE A 172 12.90 0.91 2.92
C ILE A 172 14.33 0.40 3.15
N VAL A 173 14.79 -0.48 2.26
CA VAL A 173 16.16 -1.01 2.32
C VAL A 173 17.12 0.00 1.69
N GLY A 174 18.06 0.51 2.50
CA GLY A 174 19.17 1.34 2.06
C GLY A 174 20.16 1.59 3.20
N GLN A 175 21.44 1.28 2.99
CA GLN A 175 22.55 1.55 3.92
C GLN A 175 23.61 2.48 3.33
N SER A 176 23.58 2.70 2.01
CA SER A 176 24.45 3.66 1.33
C SER A 176 24.34 5.05 1.96
N GLY A 177 25.47 5.76 2.06
CA GLY A 177 25.51 7.10 2.66
C GLY A 177 24.52 8.07 2.01
N SER A 178 24.35 8.00 0.69
CA SER A 178 23.39 8.81 -0.06
C SER A 178 21.94 8.53 0.33
N MET A 179 21.57 7.27 0.60
CA MET A 179 20.23 6.94 1.10
C MET A 179 20.04 7.37 2.55
N GLN A 180 21.07 7.27 3.40
CA GLN A 180 20.99 7.72 4.79
C GLN A 180 20.76 9.22 4.90
N GLU A 181 21.45 10.03 4.09
CA GLU A 181 21.21 11.47 3.98
C GLU A 181 19.75 11.77 3.57
N ILE A 182 19.23 11.05 2.56
CA ILE A 182 17.82 11.20 2.14
C ILE A 182 16.86 10.82 3.25
N PHE A 183 17.13 9.77 4.03
CA PHE A 183 16.29 9.39 5.15
C PHE A 183 16.30 10.44 6.27
N GLU A 184 17.46 11.03 6.56
CA GLU A 184 17.55 12.14 7.52
C GLU A 184 16.74 13.36 7.06
N ASP A 185 16.91 13.77 5.81
CA ASP A 185 16.17 14.89 5.25
C ASP A 185 14.67 14.60 5.22
N ALA A 186 14.27 13.41 4.77
CA ALA A 186 12.88 12.99 4.76
C ALA A 186 12.26 12.99 6.17
N ARG A 187 13.01 12.60 7.22
CA ARG A 187 12.55 12.70 8.62
C ARG A 187 12.37 14.15 9.08
N ARG A 188 13.31 15.05 8.76
CA ARG A 188 13.20 16.49 9.11
C ARG A 188 11.98 17.10 8.43
N VAL A 189 11.79 16.79 7.17
CA VAL A 189 10.72 17.32 6.32
C VAL A 189 9.36 16.73 6.71
N ALA A 190 9.31 15.50 7.20
CA ALA A 190 8.07 14.89 7.69
C ALA A 190 7.38 15.74 8.79
N GLN A 191 8.16 16.43 9.62
CA GLN A 191 7.65 17.28 10.71
C GLN A 191 7.06 18.63 10.24
N THR A 192 7.14 18.97 8.96
CA THR A 192 6.60 20.21 8.41
C THR A 192 5.43 19.94 7.46
N ASP A 193 4.58 20.95 7.22
CA ASP A 193 3.51 20.90 6.21
C ASP A 193 3.99 21.39 4.82
N SER A 194 5.30 21.53 4.62
CA SER A 194 5.86 21.98 3.34
C SER A 194 5.63 20.96 2.23
N THR A 195 5.39 21.48 1.02
CA THR A 195 5.37 20.67 -0.21
C THR A 195 6.73 20.03 -0.43
N VAL A 196 6.73 18.73 -0.73
CA VAL A 196 7.94 17.96 -1.00
C VAL A 196 7.91 17.49 -2.45
N LEU A 197 8.98 17.75 -3.18
CA LEU A 197 9.23 17.21 -4.52
C LEU A 197 10.26 16.07 -4.40
N ILE A 198 9.90 14.88 -4.87
CA ILE A 198 10.76 13.71 -4.89
C ILE A 198 11.18 13.45 -6.35
N THR A 199 12.46 13.63 -6.65
CA THR A 199 13.01 13.42 -7.99
C THR A 199 13.83 12.15 -8.04
N GLY A 200 13.86 11.48 -9.20
CA GLY A 200 14.68 10.29 -9.41
C GLY A 200 14.11 9.40 -10.49
N GLU A 201 14.96 8.53 -11.04
CA GLU A 201 14.59 7.63 -12.12
C GLU A 201 13.37 6.74 -11.77
N SER A 202 12.75 6.15 -12.79
CA SER A 202 11.65 5.21 -12.57
C SER A 202 12.16 3.99 -11.79
N GLY A 203 11.38 3.56 -10.79
CA GLY A 203 11.70 2.38 -9.99
C GLY A 203 12.76 2.59 -8.90
N THR A 204 13.13 3.82 -8.53
CA THR A 204 14.07 4.09 -7.41
C THR A 204 13.44 4.00 -6.02
N GLY A 205 12.10 4.03 -5.91
CA GLY A 205 11.37 3.96 -4.64
C GLY A 205 10.72 5.27 -4.17
N LYS A 206 10.43 6.21 -5.08
CA LYS A 206 9.83 7.52 -4.76
C LYS A 206 8.54 7.43 -3.94
N GLU A 207 7.65 6.50 -4.29
CA GLU A 207 6.39 6.25 -3.56
C GLU A 207 6.63 5.81 -2.11
N LEU A 208 7.62 4.94 -1.88
CA LEU A 208 7.96 4.47 -0.53
C LEU A 208 8.47 5.61 0.35
N ILE A 209 9.28 6.52 -0.22
CA ILE A 209 9.72 7.72 0.50
C ILE A 209 8.54 8.64 0.82
N ALA A 210 7.60 8.83 -0.12
CA ALA A 210 6.41 9.63 0.13
C ALA A 210 5.53 9.06 1.25
N GLU A 211 5.32 7.74 1.24
CA GLU A 211 4.58 7.04 2.29
C GLU A 211 5.29 7.16 3.65
N ALA A 212 6.62 7.02 3.68
CA ALA A 212 7.41 7.17 4.89
C ALA A 212 7.36 8.61 5.44
N ILE A 213 7.39 9.63 4.58
CA ILE A 213 7.20 11.04 4.98
C ILE A 213 5.84 11.22 5.64
N HIS A 214 4.77 10.66 5.06
CA HIS A 214 3.42 10.75 5.63
C HIS A 214 3.34 10.05 7.00
N GLN A 215 3.84 8.81 7.10
CA GLN A 215 3.82 8.01 8.34
C GLN A 215 4.60 8.66 9.50
N ASN A 216 5.58 9.52 9.19
CA ASN A 216 6.35 10.25 10.19
C ASN A 216 5.90 11.71 10.36
N SER A 217 4.77 12.10 9.78
CA SER A 217 4.24 13.46 9.86
C SER A 217 3.19 13.61 10.97
N PRO A 218 2.86 14.86 11.38
CA PRO A 218 1.70 15.11 12.24
C PRO A 218 0.37 14.59 11.68
N ARG A 219 0.31 14.32 10.38
CA ARG A 219 -0.86 13.81 9.64
C ARG A 219 -0.85 12.28 9.48
N ALA A 220 0.03 11.55 10.16
CA ALA A 220 0.19 10.09 10.00
C ALA A 220 -1.07 9.27 10.34
N ALA A 221 -2.00 9.83 11.13
CA ALA A 221 -3.29 9.20 11.43
C ALA A 221 -4.37 9.46 10.37
N GLU A 222 -4.11 10.41 9.46
CA GLU A 222 -5.04 10.86 8.42
C GLU A 222 -4.84 10.11 7.10
N GLN A 223 -5.67 10.39 6.09
CA GLN A 223 -5.60 9.67 4.82
C GLN A 223 -4.33 9.99 4.02
N PHE A 224 -3.66 8.95 3.52
CA PHE A 224 -2.67 9.04 2.46
C PHE A 224 -3.31 8.67 1.12
N VAL A 225 -3.61 9.67 0.30
CA VAL A 225 -4.25 9.48 -1.01
C VAL A 225 -3.18 9.54 -2.07
N THR A 226 -3.13 8.52 -2.94
CA THR A 226 -2.19 8.48 -4.06
C THR A 226 -2.89 8.70 -5.39
N VAL A 227 -2.18 9.27 -6.34
CA VAL A 227 -2.60 9.39 -7.73
C VAL A 227 -1.39 9.36 -8.65
N ASN A 228 -1.41 8.51 -9.68
CA ASN A 228 -0.35 8.41 -10.67
C ASN A 228 -0.83 9.01 -12.00
N MET A 229 -0.17 10.07 -12.45
CA MET A 229 -0.59 10.82 -13.64
C MET A 229 -0.37 10.07 -14.95
N ALA A 230 0.64 9.21 -15.03
CA ALA A 230 0.90 8.38 -16.20
C ALA A 230 -0.19 7.31 -16.43
N ALA A 231 -0.92 6.92 -15.37
CA ALA A 231 -1.97 5.90 -15.43
C ALA A 231 -3.38 6.48 -15.71
N VAL A 232 -3.58 7.79 -15.52
CA VAL A 232 -4.89 8.42 -15.68
C VAL A 232 -5.06 8.92 -17.12
N PRO A 233 -6.16 8.56 -17.82
CA PRO A 233 -6.42 9.08 -19.15
C PRO A 233 -6.44 10.60 -19.15
N GLU A 234 -5.83 11.16 -20.17
CA GLU A 234 -5.54 12.58 -20.29
C GLU A 234 -6.76 13.50 -20.07
N HIS A 235 -7.94 13.08 -20.50
CA HIS A 235 -9.21 13.83 -20.37
C HIS A 235 -9.88 13.69 -18.99
N LEU A 236 -9.40 12.77 -18.14
CA LEU A 236 -9.94 12.50 -16.80
C LEU A 236 -9.06 13.04 -15.68
N VAL A 237 -7.85 13.50 -15.97
CA VAL A 237 -6.89 14.01 -14.95
C VAL A 237 -7.54 15.05 -14.04
N GLU A 238 -8.17 16.07 -14.63
CA GLU A 238 -8.82 17.13 -13.84
C GLU A 238 -9.99 16.61 -13.00
N SER A 239 -10.77 15.69 -13.57
CA SER A 239 -11.96 15.12 -12.93
C SER A 239 -11.56 14.24 -11.74
N GLU A 240 -10.46 13.48 -11.89
CA GLU A 240 -9.92 12.65 -10.83
C GLU A 240 -9.35 13.51 -9.70
N LEU A 241 -8.60 14.58 -10.02
CA LEU A 241 -7.96 15.43 -9.01
C LEU A 241 -8.93 16.36 -8.29
N PHE A 242 -9.74 17.10 -9.04
CA PHE A 242 -10.58 18.19 -8.51
C PHE A 242 -12.04 17.78 -8.34
N GLY A 243 -12.44 16.62 -8.86
CA GLY A 243 -13.83 16.18 -8.85
C GLY A 243 -14.66 16.86 -9.93
N HIS A 244 -15.91 16.42 -10.07
CA HIS A 244 -16.84 16.97 -11.05
C HIS A 244 -18.27 16.94 -10.55
N THR A 245 -19.09 17.86 -11.08
CA THR A 245 -20.54 17.85 -10.90
C THR A 245 -21.22 17.03 -12.00
N LYS A 246 -22.41 16.49 -11.69
CA LYS A 246 -23.27 15.82 -12.66
C LYS A 246 -23.51 16.72 -13.89
N GLY A 247 -23.30 16.17 -15.08
CA GLY A 247 -23.51 16.87 -16.35
C GLY A 247 -22.37 17.79 -16.81
N SER A 248 -21.23 17.79 -16.11
CA SER A 248 -20.07 18.65 -16.44
C SER A 248 -19.34 18.25 -17.74
N PHE A 249 -19.43 17.00 -18.18
CA PHE A 249 -18.92 16.51 -19.46
C PHE A 249 -19.71 15.28 -19.93
N THR A 250 -19.49 14.84 -21.17
CA THR A 250 -20.14 13.65 -21.73
C THR A 250 -19.74 12.40 -20.96
N GLY A 251 -20.70 11.81 -20.25
CA GLY A 251 -20.48 10.65 -19.37
C GLY A 251 -20.51 10.97 -17.87
N ALA A 252 -20.61 12.25 -17.47
CA ALA A 252 -20.75 12.66 -16.07
C ALA A 252 -22.18 12.43 -15.55
N THR A 253 -22.57 11.17 -15.35
CA THR A 253 -23.92 10.79 -14.89
C THR A 253 -24.19 11.15 -13.43
N GLU A 254 -23.13 11.25 -12.62
CA GLU A 254 -23.17 11.58 -11.20
C GLU A 254 -22.09 12.60 -10.84
N SER A 255 -22.17 13.19 -9.65
CA SER A 255 -21.09 14.04 -9.13
C SER A 255 -20.08 13.17 -8.38
N ARG A 256 -18.78 13.39 -8.58
CA ARG A 256 -17.70 12.65 -7.92
C ARG A 256 -16.74 13.58 -7.21
N ARG A 257 -16.36 13.22 -5.97
CA ARG A 257 -15.31 13.92 -5.22
C ARG A 257 -13.95 13.64 -5.83
N GLY A 258 -13.12 14.68 -5.92
CA GLY A 258 -11.73 14.56 -6.39
C GLY A 258 -10.76 14.05 -5.33
N ARG A 259 -9.54 13.73 -5.75
CA ARG A 259 -8.45 13.30 -4.85
C ARG A 259 -8.08 14.36 -3.81
N PHE A 260 -8.17 15.66 -4.14
CA PHE A 260 -7.96 16.72 -3.15
C PHE A 260 -9.00 16.72 -2.03
N GLU A 261 -10.28 16.44 -2.35
CA GLU A 261 -11.32 16.34 -1.32
C GLU A 261 -11.15 15.06 -0.49
N ALA A 262 -10.76 13.95 -1.13
CA ALA A 262 -10.49 12.70 -0.43
C ALA A 262 -9.30 12.84 0.54
N ALA A 263 -8.28 13.62 0.17
CA ALA A 263 -7.08 13.82 0.97
C ALA A 263 -7.23 14.91 2.06
N HIS A 264 -8.43 15.46 2.26
CA HIS A 264 -8.65 16.54 3.23
C HIS A 264 -8.24 16.11 4.65
N GLY A 265 -7.42 16.94 5.32
CA GLY A 265 -6.79 16.65 6.61
C GLY A 265 -5.50 15.84 6.50
N GLY A 266 -5.30 15.11 5.40
CA GLY A 266 -4.20 14.18 5.19
C GLY A 266 -3.14 14.64 4.18
N THR A 267 -2.63 13.69 3.40
CA THR A 267 -1.57 13.91 2.41
C THR A 267 -1.98 13.38 1.05
N LEU A 268 -1.78 14.17 0.01
CA LEU A 268 -1.93 13.77 -1.39
C LEU A 268 -0.56 13.54 -2.01
N PHE A 269 -0.30 12.29 -2.41
CA PHE A 269 0.86 11.91 -3.19
C PHE A 269 0.53 11.93 -4.69
N ILE A 270 1.25 12.76 -5.45
CA ILE A 270 1.10 12.89 -6.90
C ILE A 270 2.34 12.31 -7.58
N ASP A 271 2.22 11.12 -8.14
CA ASP A 271 3.30 10.48 -8.89
C ASP A 271 3.30 10.92 -10.36
N GLU A 272 4.50 11.01 -10.92
CA GLU A 272 4.80 11.54 -12.25
C GLU A 272 4.17 12.92 -12.55
N ILE A 273 4.40 13.90 -11.66
CA ILE A 273 3.90 15.28 -11.82
C ILE A 273 4.35 15.94 -13.14
N GLY A 274 5.46 15.48 -13.73
CA GLY A 274 5.94 15.95 -15.03
C GLY A 274 5.01 15.65 -16.21
N ASP A 275 4.10 14.68 -16.06
CA ASP A 275 3.12 14.29 -17.09
C ASP A 275 1.84 15.13 -17.06
N PHE A 276 1.76 16.14 -16.18
CA PHE A 276 0.65 17.09 -16.17
C PHE A 276 0.58 17.92 -17.44
N LYS A 277 -0.64 18.10 -17.97
CA LYS A 277 -0.89 19.13 -18.99
C LYS A 277 -0.69 20.54 -18.46
N LEU A 278 -0.19 21.41 -19.33
CA LEU A 278 -0.04 22.84 -19.07
C LEU A 278 -1.34 23.51 -18.59
N GLU A 279 -2.49 23.11 -19.14
CA GLU A 279 -3.81 23.65 -18.81
C GLU A 279 -4.20 23.32 -17.35
N SER A 280 -3.96 22.09 -16.92
CA SER A 280 -4.30 21.62 -15.58
C SER A 280 -3.29 22.06 -14.51
N GLN A 281 -2.06 22.42 -14.90
CA GLN A 281 -1.03 22.96 -14.00
C GLN A 281 -1.48 24.27 -13.32
N ALA A 282 -2.23 25.13 -14.02
CA ALA A 282 -2.73 26.37 -13.44
C ALA A 282 -3.74 26.13 -12.30
N LYS A 283 -4.60 25.10 -12.44
CA LYS A 283 -5.52 24.71 -11.37
C LYS A 283 -4.76 24.14 -10.18
N LEU A 284 -3.77 23.28 -10.42
CA LEU A 284 -2.93 22.73 -9.36
C LEU A 284 -2.22 23.84 -8.57
N LEU A 285 -1.62 24.82 -9.26
CA LEU A 285 -0.99 25.97 -8.61
C LEU A 285 -1.97 26.70 -7.69
N ARG A 286 -3.20 26.97 -8.15
CA ARG A 286 -4.23 27.63 -7.35
C ARG A 286 -4.56 26.85 -6.07
N VAL A 287 -4.59 25.51 -6.12
CA VAL A 287 -4.81 24.70 -4.91
C VAL A 287 -3.63 24.81 -3.95
N LEU A 288 -2.39 24.76 -4.46
CA LEU A 288 -1.17 24.84 -3.66
C LEU A 288 -0.98 26.22 -3.01
N GLU A 289 -1.53 27.29 -3.58
CA GLU A 289 -1.46 28.65 -3.04
C GLU A 289 -2.62 28.98 -2.11
N ASN A 290 -3.85 28.68 -2.54
CA ASN A 290 -5.06 29.18 -1.90
C ASN A 290 -5.83 28.11 -1.13
N HIS A 291 -5.36 26.85 -1.11
CA HIS A 291 -6.05 25.73 -0.45
C HIS A 291 -7.52 25.60 -0.88
N THR A 292 -7.82 25.94 -2.13
CA THR A 292 -9.18 25.93 -2.69
C THR A 292 -9.21 25.18 -4.00
N ILE A 293 -10.23 24.34 -4.15
CA ILE A 293 -10.53 23.62 -5.38
C ILE A 293 -11.88 24.04 -5.94
N THR A 294 -12.01 23.97 -7.26
CA THR A 294 -13.29 24.17 -7.95
C THR A 294 -13.57 22.91 -8.77
N PRO A 295 -14.58 22.09 -8.41
CA PRO A 295 -14.93 20.90 -9.19
C PRO A 295 -15.31 21.28 -10.62
N ILE A 296 -15.05 20.39 -11.58
CA ILE A 296 -15.41 20.63 -12.99
C ILE A 296 -16.93 20.80 -13.10
N GLY A 297 -17.36 21.87 -13.77
CA GLY A 297 -18.78 22.21 -13.93
C GLY A 297 -19.41 22.82 -12.67
N SER A 298 -18.60 23.21 -11.67
CA SER A 298 -19.02 23.99 -10.51
C SER A 298 -18.45 25.39 -10.57
N ASN A 299 -19.17 26.37 -10.02
CA ASN A 299 -18.66 27.72 -9.72
C ASN A 299 -18.42 27.93 -8.21
N GLN A 300 -18.63 26.89 -7.40
CA GLN A 300 -18.42 26.93 -5.97
C GLN A 300 -17.03 26.39 -5.63
N ASP A 301 -16.24 27.25 -5.00
CA ASP A 301 -14.94 26.89 -4.44
C ASP A 301 -15.13 26.09 -3.14
N ARG A 302 -14.26 25.11 -2.93
CA ARG A 302 -14.21 24.27 -1.72
C ARG A 302 -12.83 24.39 -1.10
N HIS A 303 -12.78 24.71 0.19
CA HIS A 303 -11.52 24.76 0.91
C HIS A 303 -11.03 23.34 1.24
N VAL A 304 -9.74 23.08 1.05
CA VAL A 304 -9.09 21.81 1.35
C VAL A 304 -7.76 22.04 2.08
N ASP A 305 -7.62 21.47 3.27
CA ASP A 305 -6.33 21.38 3.95
C ASP A 305 -5.66 20.06 3.58
N VAL A 306 -4.64 20.10 2.72
CA VAL A 306 -3.98 18.92 2.17
C VAL A 306 -2.48 19.20 2.06
N ARG A 307 -1.67 18.33 2.64
CA ARG A 307 -0.23 18.32 2.38
C ARG A 307 0.03 17.64 1.03
N VAL A 308 0.83 18.26 0.17
CA VAL A 308 1.18 17.67 -1.14
C VAL A 308 2.60 17.14 -1.14
N VAL A 309 2.75 15.89 -1.59
CA VAL A 309 4.03 15.27 -1.91
C VAL A 309 3.99 14.91 -3.39
N ALA A 310 4.87 15.48 -4.20
CA ALA A 310 4.93 15.23 -5.63
C ALA A 310 6.16 14.40 -5.97
N ALA A 311 6.07 13.51 -6.97
CA ALA A 311 7.19 12.76 -7.49
C ALA A 311 7.28 12.83 -9.01
N THR A 312 8.49 12.74 -9.57
CA THR A 312 8.70 12.72 -11.02
C THR A 312 9.98 12.03 -11.42
N SER A 313 9.95 11.32 -12.54
CA SER A 313 11.14 10.82 -13.24
C SER A 313 11.70 11.81 -14.27
N HIS A 314 10.94 12.86 -14.60
CA HIS A 314 11.31 13.87 -15.57
C HIS A 314 12.17 14.98 -14.95
N HIS A 315 13.07 15.56 -15.75
CA HIS A 315 13.75 16.80 -15.42
C HIS A 315 12.81 17.99 -15.61
N LEU A 316 12.14 18.44 -14.54
CA LEU A 316 11.16 19.54 -14.61
C LEU A 316 11.77 20.83 -15.17
N GLU A 317 13.01 21.16 -14.83
CA GLU A 317 13.74 22.33 -15.35
C GLU A 317 13.77 22.32 -16.89
N LYS A 318 14.12 21.18 -17.50
CA LYS A 318 14.11 21.00 -18.95
C LYS A 318 12.70 21.07 -19.55
N LEU A 319 11.67 20.71 -18.79
CA LEU A 319 10.28 20.85 -19.24
C LEU A 319 9.82 22.31 -19.18
N VAL A 320 10.30 23.08 -18.20
CA VAL A 320 10.08 24.53 -18.11
C VAL A 320 10.73 25.24 -19.29
N GLU A 321 12.01 24.95 -19.59
CA GLU A 321 12.72 25.51 -20.76
C GLU A 321 12.00 25.21 -22.09
N LYS A 322 11.34 24.06 -22.19
CA LYS A 322 10.58 23.63 -23.37
C LYS A 322 9.14 24.15 -23.39
N GLY A 323 8.72 24.94 -22.40
CA GLY A 323 7.34 25.44 -22.28
C GLY A 323 6.29 24.35 -22.04
N ARG A 324 6.69 23.17 -21.55
CA ARG A 324 5.79 22.03 -21.23
C ARG A 324 5.40 21.99 -19.76
N PHE A 325 6.12 22.73 -18.91
CA PHE A 325 5.82 22.87 -17.49
C PHE A 325 5.89 24.34 -17.12
N ARG A 326 4.96 24.81 -16.29
CA ARG A 326 4.93 26.21 -15.86
C ARG A 326 6.00 26.48 -14.82
N GLU A 327 6.71 27.60 -15.00
CA GLU A 327 7.78 28.03 -14.10
C GLU A 327 7.26 28.32 -12.68
N ASP A 328 6.11 28.97 -12.56
CA ASP A 328 5.48 29.30 -11.27
C ASP A 328 5.14 28.04 -10.45
N LEU A 329 4.55 27.03 -11.09
CA LEU A 329 4.26 25.75 -10.46
C LEU A 329 5.54 25.01 -10.07
N TYR A 330 6.59 25.07 -10.90
CA TYR A 330 7.87 24.45 -10.58
C TYR A 330 8.42 25.01 -9.26
N TYR A 331 8.49 26.34 -9.12
CA TYR A 331 8.98 26.94 -7.87
C TYR A 331 8.07 26.66 -6.67
N ARG A 332 6.74 26.56 -6.87
CA ARG A 332 5.82 26.23 -5.78
C ARG A 332 5.93 24.78 -5.31
N LEU A 333 6.29 23.85 -6.20
CA LEU A 333 6.55 22.45 -5.87
C LEU A 333 7.95 22.24 -5.30
N ASN A 334 8.95 22.94 -5.86
CA ASN A 334 10.36 22.78 -5.55
C ASN A 334 10.79 23.58 -4.31
N VAL A 335 10.01 23.50 -3.23
CA VAL A 335 10.36 24.11 -1.93
C VAL A 335 11.37 23.23 -1.21
N ILE A 336 11.14 21.92 -1.21
CA ILE A 336 12.03 20.91 -0.66
C ILE A 336 12.15 19.80 -1.69
N ASN A 337 13.37 19.51 -2.16
CA ASN A 337 13.63 18.50 -3.17
C ASN A 337 14.45 17.34 -2.60
N LEU A 338 13.88 16.14 -2.62
CA LEU A 338 14.57 14.90 -2.27
C LEU A 338 14.91 14.15 -3.56
N LYS A 339 16.20 14.14 -3.92
CA LYS A 339 16.68 13.47 -5.12
C LYS A 339 17.16 12.05 -4.80
N LEU A 340 16.41 11.04 -5.23
CA LEU A 340 16.78 9.64 -5.05
C LEU A 340 17.85 9.23 -6.07
N PRO A 341 18.98 8.65 -5.63
CA PRO A 341 19.99 8.13 -6.53
C PRO A 341 19.48 6.88 -7.26
N PRO A 342 19.89 6.68 -8.52
CA PRO A 342 19.67 5.43 -9.21
C PRO A 342 20.44 4.29 -8.53
N LEU A 343 20.00 3.06 -8.74
CA LEU A 343 20.54 1.87 -8.07
C LEU A 343 22.05 1.67 -8.33
N ARG A 344 22.51 2.01 -9.55
CA ARG A 344 23.94 1.98 -9.95
C ARG A 344 24.85 2.92 -9.15
N GLU A 345 24.30 3.95 -8.50
CA GLU A 345 25.05 4.87 -7.64
C GLU A 345 25.04 4.43 -6.17
N ARG A 346 24.33 3.33 -5.84
CA ARG A 346 24.22 2.76 -4.49
C ARG A 346 24.38 1.24 -4.52
N ASN A 347 25.47 0.76 -5.11
CA ASN A 347 25.75 -0.67 -5.28
C ASN A 347 25.80 -1.45 -3.94
N GLU A 348 26.17 -0.77 -2.85
CA GLU A 348 26.19 -1.31 -1.49
C GLU A 348 24.79 -1.79 -1.04
N ASP A 349 23.72 -1.18 -1.55
CA ASP A 349 22.35 -1.54 -1.20
C ASP A 349 21.85 -2.79 -1.95
N ILE A 350 22.48 -3.15 -3.07
CA ILE A 350 21.96 -4.19 -3.97
C ILE A 350 21.93 -5.56 -3.29
N SER A 351 23.00 -5.94 -2.58
CA SER A 351 23.05 -7.22 -1.87
C SER A 351 21.93 -7.36 -0.84
N MET A 352 21.69 -6.30 -0.07
CA MET A 352 20.60 -6.28 0.92
C MET A 352 19.22 -6.29 0.28
N LEU A 353 19.05 -5.58 -0.82
CA LEU A 353 17.81 -5.58 -1.60
C LEU A 353 17.51 -6.98 -2.13
N ILE A 354 18.51 -7.70 -2.63
CA ILE A 354 18.37 -9.08 -3.10
C ILE A 354 17.87 -9.97 -1.95
N ASP A 355 18.55 -9.95 -0.81
CA ASP A 355 18.18 -10.77 0.35
C ASP A 355 16.75 -10.45 0.84
N CYS A 356 16.40 -9.16 0.90
CA CYS A 356 15.08 -8.72 1.32
C CYS A 356 13.99 -9.18 0.34
N PHE A 357 14.19 -8.98 -0.97
CA PHE A 357 13.21 -9.37 -1.97
C PHE A 357 13.06 -10.88 -2.06
N LEU A 358 14.14 -11.66 -1.99
CA LEU A 358 14.04 -13.11 -1.96
C LEU A 358 13.22 -13.59 -0.78
N LYS A 359 13.44 -13.05 0.43
CA LYS A 359 12.62 -13.36 1.61
C LYS A 359 11.15 -13.03 1.39
N GLN A 360 10.84 -11.84 0.87
CA GLN A 360 9.47 -11.38 0.63
C GLN A 360 8.76 -12.24 -0.43
N ILE A 361 9.41 -12.46 -1.57
CA ILE A 361 8.86 -13.25 -2.69
C ILE A 361 8.61 -14.69 -2.24
N CYS A 362 9.61 -15.34 -1.60
CA CYS A 362 9.50 -16.72 -1.14
C CYS A 362 8.41 -16.90 -0.07
N HIS A 363 8.27 -15.93 0.84
CA HIS A 363 7.18 -15.93 1.82
C HIS A 363 5.81 -15.85 1.16
N GLN A 364 5.64 -15.00 0.13
CA GLN A 364 4.38 -14.84 -0.60
C GLN A 364 3.97 -16.08 -1.38
N ILE A 365 4.93 -16.81 -1.97
CA ILE A 365 4.65 -18.01 -2.76
C ILE A 365 4.80 -19.32 -1.97
N HIS A 366 5.03 -19.23 -0.65
CA HIS A 366 5.26 -20.35 0.25
C HIS A 366 6.36 -21.32 -0.21
N ARG A 367 7.52 -20.77 -0.59
CA ARG A 367 8.74 -21.53 -0.93
C ARG A 367 9.88 -21.23 0.03
N GLU A 368 10.84 -22.16 0.09
CA GLU A 368 12.12 -21.91 0.74
C GLU A 368 12.96 -20.92 -0.07
N ILE A 369 13.82 -20.17 0.62
CA ILE A 369 14.69 -19.18 -0.01
C ILE A 369 15.79 -19.93 -0.78
N PRO A 370 15.92 -19.73 -2.11
CA PRO A 370 16.92 -20.44 -2.88
C PRO A 370 18.33 -19.88 -2.62
N GLU A 371 19.33 -20.75 -2.74
CA GLU A 371 20.73 -20.31 -2.75
C GLU A 371 21.08 -19.66 -4.09
N LEU A 372 21.77 -18.52 -4.08
CA LEU A 372 22.31 -17.91 -5.29
C LEU A 372 23.69 -18.50 -5.61
N SER A 373 23.96 -18.81 -6.88
CA SER A 373 25.34 -19.11 -7.29
C SER A 373 26.24 -17.87 -7.15
N PRO A 374 27.54 -18.04 -6.86
CA PRO A 374 28.47 -16.91 -6.75
C PRO A 374 28.49 -16.00 -8.00
N ASP A 375 28.49 -16.62 -9.18
CA ASP A 375 28.47 -15.90 -10.47
C ASP A 375 27.21 -15.05 -10.64
N LEU A 376 26.06 -15.59 -10.22
CA LEU A 376 24.79 -14.87 -10.28
C LEU A 376 24.77 -13.70 -9.30
N GLN A 377 25.22 -13.91 -8.06
CA GLN A 377 25.29 -12.85 -7.06
C GLN A 377 26.20 -11.71 -7.53
N GLN A 378 27.35 -12.03 -8.12
CA GLN A 378 28.25 -11.04 -8.69
C GLN A 378 27.58 -10.29 -9.85
N TYR A 379 26.90 -10.99 -10.75
CA TYR A 379 26.16 -10.35 -11.85
C TYR A 379 25.09 -9.40 -11.33
N LEU A 380 24.24 -9.84 -10.40
CA LEU A 380 23.17 -9.02 -9.85
C LEU A 380 23.70 -7.77 -9.14
N THR A 381 24.86 -7.85 -8.48
CA THR A 381 25.47 -6.73 -7.76
C THR A 381 26.20 -5.73 -8.68
N THR A 382 26.70 -6.19 -9.83
CA THR A 382 27.49 -5.35 -10.76
C THR A 382 26.68 -4.80 -11.93
N HIS A 383 25.48 -5.35 -12.16
CA HIS A 383 24.59 -4.89 -13.22
C HIS A 383 24.09 -3.45 -12.97
N THR A 384 23.89 -2.68 -14.04
CA THR A 384 23.54 -1.24 -13.94
C THR A 384 22.09 -0.97 -13.54
N TRP A 385 21.20 -1.95 -13.77
CA TRP A 385 19.77 -1.88 -13.45
C TRP A 385 19.09 -0.59 -13.93
N PRO A 386 18.91 -0.38 -15.25
CA PRO A 386 18.25 0.83 -15.78
C PRO A 386 16.82 1.03 -15.28
N GLY A 387 16.09 -0.04 -14.91
CA GLY A 387 14.79 0.05 -14.25
C GLY A 387 14.85 0.04 -12.72
N ASN A 388 16.06 0.26 -12.16
CA ASN A 388 16.36 0.39 -10.75
C ASN A 388 15.80 -0.78 -9.91
N VAL A 389 15.30 -0.48 -8.71
CA VAL A 389 14.82 -1.45 -7.73
C VAL A 389 13.64 -2.26 -8.29
N ARG A 390 12.78 -1.65 -9.11
CA ARG A 390 11.64 -2.34 -9.76
C ARG A 390 12.12 -3.44 -10.71
N GLN A 391 13.13 -3.16 -11.52
CA GLN A 391 13.70 -4.17 -12.43
C GLN A 391 14.40 -5.29 -11.67
N LEU A 392 15.18 -4.96 -10.63
CA LEU A 392 15.82 -5.96 -9.78
C LEU A 392 14.79 -6.90 -9.15
N ARG A 393 13.74 -6.34 -8.54
CA ARG A 393 12.65 -7.13 -7.92
C ARG A 393 11.96 -8.05 -8.93
N ASN A 394 11.57 -7.51 -10.08
CA ASN A 394 10.90 -8.31 -11.12
C ASN A 394 11.81 -9.43 -11.68
N CYS A 395 13.12 -9.17 -11.79
CA CYS A 395 14.10 -10.17 -12.17
C CYS A 395 14.11 -11.32 -11.15
N LEU A 396 14.29 -11.00 -9.87
CA LEU A 396 14.31 -12.00 -8.80
C LEU A 396 13.00 -12.78 -8.70
N GLU A 397 11.85 -12.11 -8.84
CA GLU A 397 10.54 -12.74 -8.84
C GLU A 397 10.40 -13.76 -9.97
N SER A 398 10.75 -13.36 -11.20
CA SER A 398 10.74 -14.25 -12.36
C SER A 398 11.63 -15.48 -12.15
N MET A 399 12.85 -15.27 -11.65
CA MET A 399 13.80 -16.35 -11.36
C MET A 399 13.24 -17.33 -10.32
N VAL A 400 12.71 -16.82 -9.21
CA VAL A 400 12.15 -17.66 -8.14
C VAL A 400 10.93 -18.45 -8.62
N VAL A 401 10.03 -17.83 -9.39
CA VAL A 401 8.81 -18.47 -9.91
C VAL A 401 9.13 -19.56 -10.93
N LEU A 402 10.07 -19.31 -11.85
CA LEU A 402 10.43 -20.24 -12.92
C LEU A 402 11.45 -21.30 -12.49
N SER A 403 12.15 -21.07 -11.37
CA SER A 403 13.11 -22.04 -10.84
C SER A 403 12.43 -23.37 -10.51
N LYS A 404 13.11 -24.44 -10.94
CA LYS A 404 12.74 -25.84 -10.66
C LYS A 404 13.59 -26.45 -9.54
N SER A 405 14.67 -25.77 -9.14
CA SER A 405 15.66 -26.19 -8.15
C SER A 405 15.71 -25.21 -6.97
N GLY A 406 16.16 -25.68 -5.80
CA GLY A 406 16.42 -24.83 -4.62
C GLY A 406 17.66 -23.93 -4.75
N ARG A 407 18.24 -23.81 -5.95
CA ARG A 407 19.41 -22.98 -6.26
C ARG A 407 19.15 -22.22 -7.55
N LEU A 408 19.44 -20.92 -7.52
CA LEU A 408 19.37 -20.01 -8.66
C LEU A 408 20.76 -19.82 -9.27
N THR A 409 20.80 -19.80 -10.59
CA THR A 409 22.02 -19.71 -11.40
C THR A 409 21.86 -18.69 -12.51
N MET A 410 22.94 -18.43 -13.27
CA MET A 410 22.87 -17.57 -14.47
C MET A 410 21.87 -18.10 -15.51
N ASP A 411 21.60 -19.41 -15.51
CA ASP A 411 20.62 -20.04 -16.40
C ASP A 411 19.16 -19.82 -16.01
N ASP A 412 18.92 -19.13 -14.89
CA ASP A 412 17.58 -18.73 -14.47
C ASP A 412 17.29 -17.25 -14.81
N LEU A 413 18.30 -16.48 -15.25
CA LEU A 413 18.11 -15.09 -15.64
C LEU A 413 17.12 -14.97 -16.80
N PRO A 414 16.17 -14.01 -16.77
CA PRO A 414 15.29 -13.73 -17.89
C PRO A 414 16.08 -13.50 -19.18
N ASP A 415 15.56 -13.99 -20.32
CA ASP A 415 16.24 -13.92 -21.62
C ASP A 415 16.66 -12.50 -22.02
N MET A 416 15.90 -11.49 -21.61
CA MET A 416 16.20 -10.07 -21.86
C MET A 416 17.51 -9.61 -21.19
N LEU A 417 17.83 -10.15 -20.01
CA LEU A 417 19.07 -9.86 -19.29
C LEU A 417 20.21 -10.77 -19.73
N ARG A 418 19.90 -12.04 -20.08
CA ARG A 418 20.89 -13.01 -20.57
C ARG A 418 21.44 -12.65 -21.95
N ASN A 419 20.58 -12.16 -22.84
CA ASN A 419 20.95 -11.82 -24.21
C ASN A 419 21.51 -10.40 -24.35
N GLY A 420 21.64 -9.66 -23.24
CA GLY A 420 22.08 -8.28 -23.20
C GLY A 420 21.18 -7.42 -24.06
N GLU A 421 20.12 -6.86 -23.48
CA GLU A 421 19.56 -5.62 -24.02
C GLU A 421 20.68 -4.56 -24.02
N ALA A 422 21.36 -4.45 -25.16
CA ALA A 422 21.94 -3.21 -25.61
C ALA A 422 20.79 -2.20 -25.82
N ALA A 423 20.24 -1.70 -24.72
CA ALA A 423 19.28 -0.62 -24.69
C ALA A 423 19.88 0.51 -23.84
N HIS A 424 20.56 1.39 -24.57
CA HIS A 424 20.75 2.81 -24.25
C HIS A 424 21.40 3.17 -22.91
N ASP A 425 22.71 3.00 -22.84
CA ASP A 425 23.60 4.10 -22.47
C ASP A 425 24.94 3.93 -23.21
N GLY A 426 25.52 5.05 -23.64
CA GLY A 426 26.73 5.24 -24.47
C GLY A 426 27.49 4.01 -24.98
N ILE A 427 27.66 3.89 -26.31
CA ILE A 427 28.74 3.08 -26.88
C ILE A 427 30.05 3.65 -26.32
N VAL A 428 30.70 2.93 -25.40
CA VAL A 428 32.07 3.23 -25.00
C VAL A 428 32.94 2.89 -26.19
N ILE A 429 33.34 3.91 -26.94
CA ILE A 429 34.31 3.79 -28.05
C ILE A 429 35.69 3.81 -27.39
N PRO A 430 36.45 2.71 -27.40
CA PRO A 430 37.83 2.71 -26.92
C PRO A 430 38.63 3.75 -27.71
N GLU A 431 39.42 4.59 -27.02
CA GLU A 431 40.31 5.55 -27.69
C GLU A 431 41.27 4.80 -28.63
N GLY A 432 41.31 5.22 -29.89
CA GLY A 432 42.19 4.64 -30.93
C GLY A 432 41.51 3.72 -31.95
N ILE A 433 40.23 3.37 -31.79
CA ILE A 433 39.49 2.65 -32.84
C ILE A 433 39.25 3.56 -34.05
N ARG A 434 39.55 3.06 -35.25
CA ARG A 434 39.25 3.78 -36.49
C ARG A 434 37.74 3.80 -36.73
N LEU A 435 37.21 4.94 -37.18
CA LEU A 435 35.78 5.10 -37.47
C LEU A 435 35.23 4.01 -38.40
N GLU A 436 36.07 3.53 -39.32
CA GLU A 436 35.73 2.46 -40.28
C GLU A 436 35.54 1.08 -39.60
N GLU A 437 36.26 0.79 -38.51
CA GLU A 437 36.13 -0.47 -37.76
C GLU A 437 34.86 -0.49 -36.90
N LEU A 438 34.50 0.66 -36.34
CA LEU A 438 33.25 0.85 -35.61
C LEU A 438 32.04 0.69 -36.56
N GLU A 439 32.11 1.32 -37.73
CA GLU A 439 31.09 1.22 -38.76
C GLU A 439 30.95 -0.23 -39.28
N ARG A 440 32.07 -0.92 -39.48
CA ARG A 440 32.09 -2.34 -39.88
C ARG A 440 31.42 -3.22 -38.84
N THR A 441 31.71 -3.00 -37.57
CA THR A 441 31.13 -3.77 -36.45
C THR A 441 29.61 -3.55 -36.37
N ALA A 442 29.16 -2.29 -36.48
CA ALA A 442 27.74 -1.95 -36.48
C ALA A 442 26.98 -2.59 -37.66
N ILE A 443 27.58 -2.59 -38.86
CA ILE A 443 27.01 -3.23 -40.05
C ILE A 443 26.93 -4.74 -39.89
N GLN A 444 27.97 -5.38 -39.38
CA GLN A 444 28.01 -6.84 -39.18
C GLN A 444 26.99 -7.29 -38.13
N GLN A 445 26.90 -6.61 -36.99
CA GLN A 445 25.90 -6.91 -35.96
C GLN A 445 24.47 -6.74 -36.49
N THR A 446 24.22 -5.68 -37.27
CA THR A 446 22.89 -5.42 -37.83
C THR A 446 22.51 -6.46 -38.89
N LEU A 447 23.47 -6.93 -39.70
CA LEU A 447 23.24 -8.02 -40.65
C LEU A 447 22.96 -9.34 -39.94
N SER A 448 23.69 -9.66 -38.87
CA SER A 448 23.45 -10.86 -38.08
C SER A 448 22.06 -10.86 -37.42
N ARG A 449 21.65 -9.72 -36.85
CA ARG A 449 20.31 -9.55 -36.23
C ARG A 449 19.18 -9.65 -37.25
N ASN A 450 19.39 -9.19 -38.47
CA ASN A 450 18.41 -9.26 -39.56
C ASN A 450 18.58 -10.49 -40.47
N HIS A 451 19.26 -11.54 -40.00
CA HIS A 451 19.48 -12.80 -40.73
C HIS A 451 20.02 -12.62 -42.16
N GLY A 452 20.89 -11.61 -42.38
CA GLY A 452 21.47 -11.31 -43.69
C GLY A 452 20.56 -10.51 -44.63
N ASN A 453 19.36 -10.10 -44.21
CA ASN A 453 18.47 -9.29 -45.04
C ASN A 453 19.00 -7.85 -45.20
N ARG A 454 19.57 -7.59 -46.37
CA ARG A 454 20.26 -6.32 -46.70
C ARG A 454 19.30 -5.12 -46.77
N THR A 455 18.06 -5.31 -47.19
CA THR A 455 17.07 -4.23 -47.30
C THR A 455 16.62 -3.77 -45.92
N HIS A 456 16.34 -4.72 -45.02
CA HIS A 456 16.02 -4.41 -43.62
C HIS A 456 17.22 -3.84 -42.88
N SER A 457 18.41 -4.41 -43.06
CA SER A 457 19.64 -3.93 -42.41
C SER A 457 19.98 -2.50 -42.81
N ALA A 458 19.87 -2.16 -44.10
CA ALA A 458 20.12 -0.80 -44.58
C ALA A 458 19.13 0.21 -43.98
N LYS A 459 17.85 -0.16 -43.90
CA LYS A 459 16.80 0.67 -43.28
C LYS A 459 17.06 0.87 -41.79
N SER A 460 17.42 -0.17 -41.05
CA SER A 460 17.77 -0.09 -39.62
C SER A 460 19.02 0.76 -39.35
N LEU A 461 19.97 0.78 -40.28
CA LEU A 461 21.20 1.58 -40.19
C LEU A 461 21.04 3.01 -40.73
N GLY A 462 19.84 3.39 -41.22
CA GLY A 462 19.60 4.72 -41.80
C GLY A 462 20.40 5.01 -43.08
N MET A 463 20.82 3.98 -43.83
CA MET A 463 21.59 4.13 -45.07
C MET A 463 20.93 3.47 -46.28
N SER A 464 21.33 3.86 -47.49
CA SER A 464 20.80 3.23 -48.70
C SER A 464 21.34 1.80 -48.87
N VAL A 465 20.53 0.90 -49.44
CA VAL A 465 20.94 -0.48 -49.76
C VAL A 465 22.18 -0.50 -50.66
N ARG A 466 22.31 0.47 -51.58
CA ARG A 466 23.47 0.64 -52.45
C ARG A 466 24.74 1.00 -51.67
N THR A 467 24.63 1.84 -50.65
CA THR A 467 25.73 2.22 -49.75
C THR A 467 26.20 1.02 -48.94
N LEU A 468 25.25 0.27 -48.37
CA LEU A 468 25.53 -0.95 -47.62
C LEU A 468 26.24 -2.00 -48.48
N GLN A 469 25.75 -2.26 -49.70
CA GLN A 469 26.37 -3.21 -50.63
C GLN A 469 27.78 -2.80 -51.06
N ARG A 470 28.01 -1.50 -51.30
CA ARG A 470 29.34 -0.98 -51.64
C ARG A 470 30.35 -1.23 -50.51
N LYS A 471 29.94 -1.00 -49.26
CA LYS A 471 30.77 -1.22 -48.06
C LYS A 471 31.06 -2.70 -47.82
N LEU A 472 30.05 -3.57 -47.94
CA LEU A 472 30.24 -5.02 -47.82
C LEU A 472 31.19 -5.58 -48.89
N LYS A 473 31.12 -5.05 -50.12
CA LYS A 473 32.02 -5.42 -51.21
C LYS A 473 33.47 -4.96 -50.95
N ALA A 474 33.65 -3.76 -50.39
CA ALA A 474 34.97 -3.23 -50.05
C ALA A 474 35.66 -4.03 -48.93
N TRP A 475 34.89 -4.58 -47.98
CA TRP A 475 35.40 -5.36 -46.85
C TRP A 475 35.49 -6.88 -47.10
N GLY A 476 35.15 -7.34 -48.31
CA GLY A 476 35.32 -8.75 -48.71
C GLY A 476 34.42 -9.76 -47.97
N ILE A 477 33.33 -9.32 -47.33
CA ILE A 477 32.43 -10.20 -46.58
C ILE A 477 31.53 -10.98 -47.56
N ARG A 478 31.83 -12.26 -47.80
CA ARG A 478 31.00 -13.19 -48.60
C ARG A 478 30.07 -14.00 -47.70
N GLU A 479 28.83 -14.21 -48.18
CA GLU A 479 27.73 -14.89 -47.48
C GLU A 479 28.01 -16.37 -47.17
N GLN A 480 27.58 -16.82 -45.98
CA GLN A 480 27.20 -18.21 -45.77
C GLN A 480 25.76 -18.39 -46.23
N THR A 481 25.57 -18.71 -47.51
CA THR A 481 24.25 -19.07 -48.04
C THR A 481 23.90 -20.48 -47.57
N ARG A 482 23.00 -20.63 -46.59
CA ARG A 482 22.33 -21.91 -46.33
C ARG A 482 21.30 -22.16 -47.43
N SER A 483 21.58 -23.15 -48.28
CA SER A 483 20.64 -23.70 -49.26
C SER A 483 19.45 -24.33 -48.55
N PHE A 484 18.27 -23.71 -48.66
CA PHE A 484 17.00 -24.37 -48.35
C PHE A 484 16.60 -25.23 -49.56
N SER A 485 16.68 -26.54 -49.38
CA SER A 485 16.08 -27.56 -50.26
C SER A 485 14.56 -27.39 -50.29
N ARG A 486 14.00 -27.24 -51.49
CA ARG A 486 12.56 -27.43 -51.75
C ARG A 486 12.28 -28.93 -51.74
N ASN A 487 11.66 -29.44 -50.68
CA ASN A 487 10.80 -30.62 -50.81
C ASN A 487 9.45 -30.12 -51.32
N GLY A 488 9.18 -30.41 -52.60
CA GLY A 488 7.85 -30.31 -53.19
C GLY A 488 7.36 -31.73 -53.45
N ASP A 489 6.15 -31.99 -52.97
CA ASP A 489 5.38 -33.22 -53.16
C ASP A 489 5.30 -33.67 -54.63
N SER A 490 5.36 -34.98 -54.81
CA SER A 490 4.67 -35.73 -55.88
C SER A 490 4.21 -37.05 -55.29
#